data_AF-A0A971Y0S7-F1
#
_entry.id   AF-A0A971Y0S7-F1
#
_cell.length_a   1.000
_cell.length_b   1.000
_cell.length_c   1.000
_cell.angle_alpha   90.00
_cell.angle_beta   90.00
_cell.angle_gamma   90.00
#
_symmetry.space_group_name_H-M   'P 1'
#
loop_
_entity.id
_entity.type
_entity.pdbx_description
1 polymer ?
#
loop_
_entity_poly.entity_id
_entity_poly.type
_entity_poly.pdbx_seq_one_letter_code
_entity_poly.pdbx_strand_id
1 'polypeptide(L)'
;LDTHQDDLGLETLVLKDADRLDEVGALGILSVGIYAGRVGMDYRGAFRQGIKELSNLENLTFYTKTGKQIFKERLKLTQDFWRHAEIELAGENLASYADV
;
A
#
# COMPACT_ATOMS: atom_id res chain seq x y z
N LEU A 1 5.90 11.31 -22.90
CA LEU A 1 4.56 11.51 -23.47
C LEU A 1 3.89 10.17 -23.24
N ASP A 2 2.86 10.16 -22.41
CA ASP A 2 2.25 8.91 -21.89
C ASP A 2 1.21 8.38 -22.88
N THR A 3 1.52 8.51 -24.17
CA THR A 3 0.62 8.20 -25.28
C THR A 3 1.07 6.87 -25.87
N HIS A 4 0.27 5.83 -25.61
CA HIS A 4 0.41 4.45 -26.09
C HIS A 4 1.45 3.58 -25.35
N GLN A 5 1.10 3.16 -24.13
CA GLN A 5 1.69 1.98 -23.49
C GLN A 5 0.68 0.83 -23.55
N ASP A 6 1.13 -0.39 -23.88
CA ASP A 6 0.33 -1.62 -23.97
C ASP A 6 -0.88 -1.57 -24.94
N ASP A 7 -0.79 -0.84 -26.06
CA ASP A 7 -1.90 -0.60 -27.02
C ASP A 7 -3.13 0.09 -26.40
N LEU A 8 -3.01 0.68 -25.23
CA LEU A 8 -4.10 1.36 -24.53
C LEU A 8 -4.10 2.87 -24.80
N GLY A 9 -5.31 3.43 -24.85
CA GLY A 9 -5.51 4.88 -24.87
C GLY A 9 -5.07 5.53 -23.56
N LEU A 10 -4.69 6.81 -23.63
CA LEU A 10 -4.22 7.58 -22.46
C LEU A 10 -5.24 7.55 -21.32
N GLU A 11 -6.53 7.66 -21.60
CA GLU A 11 -7.62 7.63 -20.62
C GLU A 11 -7.64 6.31 -19.84
N THR A 12 -7.32 5.19 -20.51
CA THR A 12 -7.25 3.89 -19.84
C THR A 12 -6.02 3.79 -18.95
N LEU A 13 -4.89 4.34 -19.38
CA LEU A 13 -3.67 4.40 -18.55
C LEU A 13 -3.89 5.25 -17.31
N VAL A 14 -4.56 6.41 -17.46
CA VAL A 14 -4.95 7.29 -16.34
C VAL A 14 -5.87 6.56 -15.37
N LEU A 15 -6.89 5.85 -15.88
CA LEU A 15 -7.82 5.09 -15.04
C LEU A 15 -7.11 3.97 -14.26
N LYS A 16 -6.21 3.23 -14.90
CA LYS A 16 -5.41 2.19 -14.25
C LYS A 16 -4.49 2.73 -13.16
N ASP A 17 -3.88 3.89 -13.40
CA ASP A 17 -3.08 4.56 -12.37
C ASP A 17 -3.95 5.00 -11.19
N ALA A 18 -5.14 5.57 -11.45
CA ALA A 18 -6.06 6.01 -10.40
C ALA A 18 -6.49 4.86 -9.48
N ASP A 19 -6.88 3.72 -10.06
CA ASP A 19 -7.28 2.50 -9.32
C ASP A 19 -6.16 2.03 -8.36
N ARG A 20 -4.92 1.98 -8.86
CA ARG A 20 -3.75 1.60 -8.03
C ARG A 20 -3.39 2.63 -6.97
N LEU A 21 -3.65 3.91 -7.22
CA LEU A 21 -3.34 4.97 -6.24
C LEU A 21 -4.22 4.86 -4.99
N ASP A 22 -5.40 4.26 -5.08
CA ASP A 22 -6.30 4.07 -3.93
C ASP A 22 -5.79 3.01 -2.94
N GLU A 23 -4.89 2.13 -3.38
CA GLU A 23 -4.26 1.10 -2.54
C GLU A 23 -3.06 1.62 -1.73
N VAL A 24 -2.61 2.87 -1.95
CA VAL A 24 -1.41 3.43 -1.29
C VAL A 24 -1.69 4.73 -0.55
N GLY A 25 -0.85 5.04 0.44
CA GLY A 25 -0.95 6.24 1.26
C GLY A 25 -1.94 6.05 2.41
N ALA A 26 -2.54 7.15 2.86
CA ALA A 26 -3.43 7.12 4.01
C ALA A 26 -4.65 6.20 3.81
N LEU A 27 -5.20 6.14 2.60
CA LEU A 27 -6.35 5.26 2.30
C LEU A 27 -5.95 3.78 2.35
N GLY A 28 -4.78 3.42 1.81
CA GLY A 28 -4.22 2.06 1.93
C GLY A 28 -3.94 1.67 3.38
N ILE A 29 -3.45 2.58 4.22
CA ILE A 29 -3.29 2.30 5.66
C ILE A 29 -4.64 2.03 6.33
N LEU A 30 -5.66 2.85 6.04
CA LEU A 30 -7.00 2.66 6.59
C LEU A 30 -7.63 1.35 6.12
N SER A 31 -7.43 0.96 4.86
CA SER A 31 -8.00 -0.29 4.32
C SER A 31 -7.42 -1.52 5.03
N VAL A 32 -6.14 -1.53 5.39
CA VAL A 32 -5.52 -2.58 6.21
C VAL A 32 -6.23 -2.69 7.57
N GLY A 33 -6.45 -1.56 8.25
CA GLY A 33 -7.15 -1.54 9.53
C GLY A 33 -8.60 -2.03 9.43
N ILE A 34 -9.32 -1.62 8.39
CA ILE A 34 -10.68 -2.07 8.10
C ILE A 34 -10.71 -3.58 7.84
N TYR A 35 -9.79 -4.08 7.02
CA TYR A 35 -9.66 -5.51 6.72
C TYR A 35 -9.39 -6.30 8.01
N ALA A 36 -8.40 -5.86 8.80
CA ALA A 36 -8.04 -6.49 10.07
C ALA A 36 -9.23 -6.59 11.02
N GLY A 37 -9.96 -5.48 11.20
CA GLY A 37 -11.18 -5.46 12.03
C GLY A 37 -12.26 -6.41 11.51
N ARG A 38 -12.44 -6.49 10.18
CA ARG A 38 -13.43 -7.38 9.55
C ARG A 38 -13.12 -8.86 9.80
N VAL A 39 -11.84 -9.25 9.83
CA VAL A 39 -11.43 -10.66 10.02
C VAL A 39 -11.05 -10.99 11.46
N GLY A 40 -11.21 -10.05 12.39
CA GLY A 40 -10.92 -10.26 13.81
C GLY A 40 -9.43 -10.27 14.17
N MET A 41 -8.58 -9.65 13.36
CA MET A 41 -7.16 -9.45 13.67
C MET A 41 -6.99 -8.35 14.74
N ASP A 42 -6.05 -8.56 15.66
CA ASP A 42 -5.57 -7.49 16.54
C ASP A 42 -4.60 -6.55 15.79
N TYR A 43 -4.08 -5.56 16.50
CA TYR A 43 -3.16 -4.58 15.92
C TYR A 43 -1.82 -5.19 15.46
N ARG A 44 -1.39 -6.34 16.01
CA ARG A 44 -0.16 -7.04 15.58
C ARG A 44 -0.40 -7.73 14.25
N GLY A 45 -1.55 -8.39 14.10
CA GLY A 45 -2.00 -8.95 12.82
C GLY A 45 -2.16 -7.85 11.76
N ALA A 46 -2.78 -6.73 12.11
CA ALA A 46 -2.91 -5.58 11.23
C ALA A 46 -1.55 -5.02 10.78
N PHE A 47 -0.58 -4.88 11.70
CA PHE A 47 0.78 -4.46 11.38
C PHE A 47 1.45 -5.42 10.40
N ARG A 48 1.39 -6.74 10.65
CA ARG A 48 1.95 -7.75 9.74
C ARG A 48 1.33 -7.69 8.35
N GLN A 49 0.01 -7.56 8.27
CA GLN A 49 -0.70 -7.40 7.00
C GLN A 49 -0.26 -6.12 6.27
N GLY A 50 -0.11 -5.01 6.99
CA GLY A 50 0.41 -3.75 6.46
C GLY A 50 1.82 -3.85 5.86
N ILE A 51 2.74 -4.52 6.56
CA ILE A 51 4.10 -4.77 6.07
C ILE A 51 4.09 -5.67 4.82
N LYS A 52 3.23 -6.69 4.81
CA LYS A 52 3.04 -7.57 3.65
C LYS A 52 2.48 -6.81 2.45
N GLU A 53 1.53 -5.91 2.65
CA GLU A 53 0.99 -5.08 1.57
C GLU A 53 2.03 -4.08 1.07
N LEU A 54 2.78 -3.44 1.97
CA LEU A 54 3.84 -2.50 1.61
C LEU A 54 4.87 -3.10 0.65
N SER A 55 5.30 -4.34 0.86
CA SER A 55 6.25 -5.01 -0.05
C SER A 55 5.66 -5.29 -1.44
N ASN A 56 4.34 -5.47 -1.54
CA ASN A 56 3.67 -5.61 -2.84
C ASN A 56 3.59 -4.27 -3.58
N LEU A 57 3.44 -3.15 -2.85
CA LEU A 57 3.34 -1.82 -3.44
C LEU A 57 4.61 -1.41 -4.19
N GLU A 58 5.80 -1.80 -3.69
CA GLU A 58 7.08 -1.41 -4.31
C GLU A 58 7.26 -1.94 -5.74
N ASN A 59 6.50 -2.96 -6.13
CA ASN A 59 6.52 -3.55 -7.47
C ASN A 59 5.35 -3.09 -8.36
N LEU A 60 4.49 -2.19 -7.88
CA LEU A 60 3.37 -1.69 -8.66
C LEU A 60 3.85 -0.85 -9.84
N THR A 61 3.36 -1.20 -11.02
CA THR A 61 3.58 -0.40 -12.23
C THR A 61 2.67 0.82 -12.21
N PHE A 62 3.17 1.97 -12.62
CA PHE A 62 2.37 3.14 -12.98
C PHE A 62 2.71 3.54 -14.40
N TYR A 63 1.71 3.95 -15.17
CA TYR A 63 1.82 4.20 -16.60
C TYR A 63 2.13 5.66 -16.89
N THR A 64 1.45 6.58 -16.19
CA THR A 64 1.62 8.02 -16.40
C THR A 64 2.73 8.59 -15.51
N LYS A 65 3.37 9.67 -15.97
CA LYS A 65 4.34 10.44 -15.16
C LYS A 65 3.69 11.00 -13.90
N THR A 66 2.46 11.49 -14.03
CA THR A 66 1.69 12.05 -12.91
C THR A 66 1.36 10.96 -11.88
N GLY A 67 0.87 9.79 -12.33
CA GLY A 67 0.61 8.64 -11.47
C GLY A 67 1.86 8.19 -10.70
N LYS A 68 3.01 8.10 -11.38
CA LYS A 68 4.30 7.80 -10.73
C LYS A 68 4.68 8.80 -9.64
N GLN A 69 4.48 10.09 -9.90
CA GLN A 69 4.80 11.14 -8.93
C GLN A 69 3.89 11.05 -7.69
N ILE A 70 2.58 10.94 -7.89
CA ILE A 70 1.62 10.81 -6.79
C ILE A 70 1.89 9.52 -5.99
N PHE A 71 2.18 8.41 -6.68
CA PHE A 71 2.51 7.15 -6.05
C PHE A 71 3.74 7.29 -5.15
N LYS A 72 4.80 7.94 -5.61
CA LYS A 72 6.03 8.14 -4.81
C LYS A 72 5.76 8.90 -3.51
N GLU A 73 4.92 9.93 -3.57
CA GLU A 73 4.52 10.72 -2.40
C GLU A 73 3.69 9.88 -1.41
N ARG A 74 2.71 9.12 -1.90
CA ARG A 74 1.85 8.25 -1.08
C ARG A 74 2.61 7.04 -0.51
N LEU A 75 3.52 6.45 -1.28
CA LEU A 75 4.36 5.34 -0.86
C LEU A 75 5.24 5.78 0.30
N LYS A 76 5.85 6.97 0.21
CA LYS A 76 6.64 7.53 1.31
C LYS A 76 5.83 7.65 2.61
N LEU A 77 4.61 8.15 2.54
CA LEU A 77 3.71 8.22 3.70
C LEU A 77 3.45 6.82 4.29
N THR A 78 3.18 5.84 3.42
CA THR A 78 2.93 4.44 3.82
C THR A 78 4.15 3.82 4.51
N GLN A 79 5.34 4.00 3.94
CA GLN A 79 6.61 3.53 4.49
C GLN A 79 6.90 4.19 5.85
N ASP A 80 6.72 5.50 5.95
CA ASP A 80 6.97 6.24 7.19
C ASP A 80 6.00 5.81 8.32
N PHE A 81 4.72 5.58 7.99
CA PHE A 81 3.74 5.07 8.94
C PHE A 81 4.13 3.69 9.50
N TRP A 82 4.36 2.70 8.61
CA TRP A 82 4.68 1.35 9.07
C TRP A 82 6.03 1.25 9.78
N ARG A 83 7.01 2.06 9.38
CA ARG A 83 8.29 2.18 10.10
C ARG A 83 8.08 2.72 11.52
N HIS A 84 7.20 3.70 11.72
CA HIS A 84 6.88 4.20 13.06
C HIS A 84 6.14 3.15 13.88
N ALA A 85 5.16 2.46 13.29
CA ALA A 85 4.45 1.36 13.94
C ALA A 85 5.41 0.23 14.37
N GLU A 86 6.40 -0.12 13.54
CA GLU A 86 7.43 -1.10 13.90
C GLU A 86 8.22 -0.69 15.14
N ILE A 87 8.62 0.59 15.23
CA ILE A 87 9.34 1.13 16.38
C ILE A 87 8.47 1.08 17.65
N GLU A 88 7.20 1.49 17.56
CA GLU A 88 6.26 1.44 18.68
C GLU A 88 6.01 0.01 19.17
N LEU A 89 6.07 -0.98 18.26
CA LEU A 89 5.84 -2.40 18.53
C LEU A 89 7.09 -3.21 18.86
N ALA A 90 8.29 -2.61 18.87
CA ALA A 90 9.56 -3.35 18.98
C ALA A 90 9.72 -4.19 20.26
N GLY A 91 8.94 -3.91 21.31
CA GLY A 91 8.90 -4.70 22.55
C GLY A 91 7.88 -5.83 22.56
N GLU A 92 7.13 -6.02 21.48
CA GLU A 92 6.03 -6.97 21.41
C GLU A 92 6.40 -8.28 20.73
N ASN A 93 5.74 -9.37 21.11
CA ASN A 93 5.92 -10.67 20.47
C ASN A 93 5.11 -10.76 19.17
N LEU A 94 5.72 -10.34 18.06
CA LEU A 94 5.14 -10.36 16.72
C LEU A 94 5.22 -11.72 16.01
N ALA A 95 5.86 -12.74 16.60
CA ALA A 95 6.10 -14.03 15.96
C ALA A 95 4.89 -14.98 16.01
N SER A 96 3.95 -14.75 16.95
CA SER A 96 2.75 -15.58 17.14
C SER A 96 1.69 -15.45 16.03
N TYR A 97 1.87 -14.52 15.10
CA TYR A 97 0.96 -14.24 13.99
C TYR A 97 1.49 -14.74 12.63
N ALA A 98 2.51 -15.58 12.61
CA ALA A 98 3.12 -16.08 11.37
C ALA A 98 2.21 -17.03 10.57
N ASP A 99 1.18 -17.60 11.21
CA ASP A 99 0.45 -18.76 10.68
C ASP A 99 -1.10 -18.62 10.70
N VAL A 100 -1.65 -17.42 10.49
CA VAL A 100 -3.09 -17.23 10.23
C VAL A 100 -3.33 -16.52 8.91
#